data_AF-A0A161MZP5-F1
#
_entry.id   AF-A0A161MZP5-F1
#
_cell.length_a   1.000
_cell.length_b   1.000
_cell.length_c   1.000
_cell.angle_alpha   90.00
_cell.angle_beta   90.00
_cell.angle_gamma   90.00
#
_symmetry.space_group_name_H-M   'P 1'
#
loop_
_entity.id
_entity.type
_entity.pdbx_description
1 polymer ?
#
loop_
_entity_poly.entity_id
_entity_poly.type
_entity_poly.pdbx_seq_one_letter_code
_entity_poly.pdbx_strand_id
1 'polypeptide(L)'
;LIVANMSNTVLQHEALRTPTAEAVANDTSILRLVDECGKLHSLLKENPVAITSAEEGLVALIPPKKKIDQEWISKAEELISESVRNLKADLEPQQIQLLAAEDCVKNRATNIRVAMAKHHRIIADIRTLLKTMVKYEDAGLSGLEKYLARYKKFTDTISNMTKGLGMAKTLTANIIASALEETKTLHSVTDDIYGELLKFSVGDSPIKRPQLIRQSIAVCESPKKEPKTKKSRLGVQERNAYAMSVWRRVKFKLEGRDPDPGVRSTEKQQVDWAISEATNLENLSLLYEGWTPWV
;
A
#
# COMPACT_ATOMS: atom_id res chain seq x y z
N LEU A 1 -42.44 1.15 -70.05
CA LEU A 1 -42.35 1.14 -71.54
C LEU A 1 -41.18 0.30 -72.06
N ILE A 2 -39.94 0.46 -71.56
CA ILE A 2 -38.76 -0.27 -72.06
C ILE A 2 -38.87 -1.80 -71.85
N VAL A 3 -39.24 -2.26 -70.64
CA VAL A 3 -39.39 -3.70 -70.35
C VAL A 3 -40.46 -4.35 -71.23
N ALA A 4 -41.62 -3.69 -71.40
CA ALA A 4 -42.69 -4.18 -72.26
C ALA A 4 -42.27 -4.27 -73.74
N ASN A 5 -41.47 -3.32 -74.21
CA ASN A 5 -40.95 -3.35 -75.58
C ASN A 5 -39.94 -4.47 -75.79
N MET A 6 -39.02 -4.69 -74.83
CA MET A 6 -38.09 -5.82 -74.88
C MET A 6 -38.81 -7.16 -74.81
N SER A 7 -39.81 -7.31 -73.94
CA SER A 7 -40.63 -8.52 -73.88
C SER A 7 -41.34 -8.80 -75.20
N ASN A 8 -41.87 -7.76 -75.86
CA ASN A 8 -42.51 -7.89 -77.16
C ASN A 8 -41.50 -8.30 -78.25
N THR A 9 -40.30 -7.72 -78.26
CA THR A 9 -39.22 -8.12 -79.18
C THR A 9 -38.76 -9.55 -78.96
N VAL A 10 -38.63 -10.00 -77.72
CA VAL A 10 -38.27 -11.38 -77.37
C VAL A 10 -39.36 -12.35 -77.83
N LEU A 11 -40.64 -12.03 -77.58
CA LEU A 11 -41.77 -12.84 -78.02
C LEU A 11 -41.86 -12.93 -79.56
N GLN A 12 -41.57 -11.84 -80.27
CA GLN A 12 -41.49 -11.85 -81.73
C GLN A 12 -40.31 -12.70 -82.23
N HIS A 13 -39.14 -12.61 -81.58
CA HIS A 13 -37.99 -13.45 -81.90
C HIS A 13 -38.28 -14.94 -81.66
N GLU A 14 -39.00 -15.27 -80.59
CA GLU A 14 -39.40 -16.64 -80.29
C GLU A 14 -40.47 -17.14 -81.27
N ALA A 15 -41.42 -16.30 -81.67
CA ALA A 15 -42.44 -16.63 -82.67
C ALA A 15 -41.85 -16.90 -84.07
N LEU A 16 -40.71 -16.28 -84.39
CA LEU A 16 -39.97 -16.48 -85.64
C LEU A 16 -38.91 -17.57 -85.54
N ARG A 17 -38.74 -18.18 -84.35
CA ARG A 17 -37.72 -19.19 -84.12
C ARG A 17 -38.09 -20.50 -84.80
N THR A 18 -37.22 -20.97 -85.69
CA THR A 18 -37.32 -22.31 -86.27
C THR A 18 -36.69 -23.33 -85.32
N PRO A 19 -37.35 -24.46 -85.02
CA PRO A 19 -36.83 -25.50 -84.13
C PRO A 19 -35.75 -26.33 -84.84
N THR A 20 -34.61 -25.72 -85.10
CA THR A 20 -33.43 -26.42 -85.61
C THR A 20 -32.85 -27.32 -84.52
N ALA A 21 -32.12 -28.37 -84.91
CA ALA A 21 -31.48 -29.27 -83.95
C ALA A 21 -30.54 -28.52 -82.99
N GLU A 22 -29.85 -27.48 -83.47
CA GLU A 22 -29.00 -26.61 -82.65
C GLU A 22 -29.79 -25.76 -81.66
N ALA A 23 -30.95 -25.23 -82.06
CA ALA A 23 -31.82 -24.47 -81.18
C ALA A 23 -32.36 -25.33 -80.02
N VAL A 24 -32.81 -26.55 -80.32
CA VAL A 24 -33.29 -27.52 -79.33
C VAL A 24 -32.16 -27.97 -78.40
N ALA A 25 -30.95 -28.19 -78.93
CA ALA A 25 -29.77 -28.53 -78.13
C ALA A 25 -29.39 -27.40 -77.16
N ASN A 26 -29.45 -26.14 -77.61
CA ASN A 26 -29.18 -24.97 -76.77
C ASN A 26 -30.23 -24.82 -75.67
N ASP A 27 -31.52 -24.97 -75.97
CA ASP A 27 -32.59 -24.94 -74.97
C ASP A 27 -32.43 -26.02 -73.92
N THR A 28 -32.12 -27.24 -74.36
CA THR A 28 -31.84 -28.36 -73.47
C THR A 28 -30.63 -28.06 -72.57
N SER A 29 -29.62 -27.35 -73.09
CA SER A 29 -28.47 -26.93 -72.31
C SER A 29 -28.79 -25.84 -71.28
N ILE A 30 -29.61 -24.86 -71.66
CA ILE A 30 -30.07 -23.80 -70.76
C ILE A 30 -30.96 -24.40 -69.66
N LEU A 31 -31.90 -25.27 -69.99
CA LEU A 31 -32.75 -25.95 -69.02
C LEU A 31 -31.93 -26.78 -68.02
N ARG A 32 -30.90 -27.47 -68.51
CA ARG A 32 -29.97 -28.22 -67.65
C ARG A 32 -29.19 -27.29 -66.71
N LEU A 33 -28.69 -26.15 -67.22
CA LEU A 33 -28.00 -25.15 -66.40
C LEU A 33 -28.93 -24.57 -65.33
N VAL A 34 -30.18 -24.27 -65.68
CA VAL A 34 -31.18 -23.75 -64.73
C VAL A 34 -31.49 -24.80 -63.64
N ASP A 35 -31.63 -26.07 -64.02
CA ASP A 35 -31.83 -27.18 -63.09
C ASP A 35 -30.61 -27.39 -62.16
N GLU A 36 -29.39 -27.32 -62.70
CA GLU A 36 -28.15 -27.37 -61.92
C GLU A 36 -28.05 -26.19 -60.94
N CYS A 37 -28.35 -24.97 -61.37
CA CYS A 37 -28.39 -23.80 -60.49
C CYS A 37 -29.46 -23.94 -59.39
N GLY A 38 -30.62 -24.50 -59.71
CA GLY A 38 -31.68 -24.79 -58.73
C GLY A 38 -31.27 -25.83 -57.69
N LYS A 39 -30.55 -26.88 -58.11
CA LYS A 39 -29.96 -27.89 -57.22
C LYS A 39 -28.89 -27.29 -56.31
N LEU A 40 -27.98 -26.48 -56.87
CA LEU A 40 -26.96 -25.78 -56.11
C LEU A 40 -27.56 -24.81 -55.09
N HIS A 41 -28.60 -24.07 -55.47
CA HIS A 41 -29.29 -23.15 -54.56
C HIS A 41 -29.97 -23.91 -53.41
N SER A 42 -30.62 -25.04 -53.69
CA SER A 42 -31.22 -25.89 -52.67
C SER A 42 -30.17 -26.44 -51.70
N LEU A 43 -29.03 -26.93 -52.22
CA LEU A 43 -27.90 -27.40 -51.41
C LEU A 43 -27.31 -26.28 -50.53
N LEU A 44 -27.19 -25.06 -51.05
CA LEU A 44 -26.68 -23.89 -50.31
C LEU A 44 -27.64 -23.44 -49.21
N LYS A 45 -28.95 -23.65 -49.41
CA LYS A 45 -29.99 -23.31 -48.44
C LYS A 45 -30.05 -24.33 -47.30
N GLU A 46 -29.80 -25.61 -47.59
CA GLU A 46 -29.73 -26.68 -46.59
C GLU A 46 -28.40 -26.65 -45.80
N ASN A 47 -27.30 -26.24 -46.43
CA ASN A 47 -26.01 -26.02 -45.79
C ASN A 47 -25.53 -24.59 -46.04
N PRO A 48 -25.88 -23.61 -45.17
CA PRO A 48 -25.28 -22.30 -45.24
C PRO A 48 -23.79 -22.43 -44.91
N VAL A 49 -22.95 -22.49 -45.95
CA VAL A 49 -21.50 -22.47 -45.82
C VAL A 49 -21.09 -21.04 -45.42
N ALA A 50 -21.18 -20.75 -44.13
CA ALA A 50 -20.58 -19.57 -43.54
C ALA A 50 -19.12 -19.88 -43.26
N ILE A 51 -18.21 -19.17 -43.94
CA ILE A 51 -16.78 -19.25 -43.64
C ILE A 51 -16.59 -18.79 -42.20
N THR A 52 -16.07 -19.66 -41.35
CA THR A 52 -15.77 -19.31 -39.96
C THR A 52 -14.58 -18.36 -39.90
N SER A 53 -14.53 -17.49 -38.89
CA SER A 53 -13.39 -16.56 -38.70
C SER A 53 -12.03 -17.28 -38.65
N ALA A 54 -12.00 -18.55 -38.22
CA ALA A 54 -10.82 -19.41 -38.28
C ALA A 54 -10.44 -19.79 -39.73
N GLU A 55 -11.41 -20.09 -40.58
CA GLU A 55 -11.21 -20.38 -42.00
C GLU A 55 -10.79 -19.13 -42.79
N GLU A 56 -11.35 -17.96 -42.47
CA GLU A 56 -10.87 -16.67 -43.00
C GLU A 56 -9.41 -16.42 -42.62
N GLY A 57 -9.04 -16.71 -41.36
CA GLY A 57 -7.67 -16.63 -40.89
C GLY A 57 -6.71 -17.59 -41.61
N LEU A 58 -7.16 -18.82 -41.90
CA LEU A 58 -6.40 -19.81 -42.68
C LEU A 58 -6.14 -19.35 -44.13
N VAL A 59 -7.17 -18.82 -44.78
CA VAL A 59 -7.06 -18.28 -46.16
C VAL A 59 -6.16 -17.04 -46.19
N ALA A 60 -6.19 -16.21 -45.14
CA ALA A 60 -5.30 -15.06 -45.01
C ALA A 60 -3.82 -15.47 -44.78
N LEU A 61 -3.58 -16.54 -43.99
CA LEU A 61 -2.24 -17.06 -43.76
C LEU A 61 -1.65 -17.70 -45.03
N ILE A 62 -2.46 -18.41 -45.81
CA ILE A 62 -2.04 -19.06 -47.06
C ILE A 62 -3.14 -18.92 -48.13
N PRO A 63 -3.04 -17.95 -49.06
CA PRO A 63 -4.02 -17.80 -50.12
C PRO A 63 -4.03 -19.04 -51.05
N PRO A 64 -5.17 -19.72 -51.24
CA PRO A 64 -5.24 -20.88 -52.13
C PRO A 64 -5.08 -20.43 -53.59
N LYS A 65 -4.24 -21.14 -54.36
CA LYS A 65 -3.88 -20.72 -55.74
C LYS A 65 -4.97 -20.99 -56.78
N LYS A 66 -5.65 -22.16 -56.75
CA LYS A 66 -6.71 -22.54 -57.71
C LYS A 66 -7.76 -23.51 -57.17
N LYS A 67 -7.37 -24.45 -56.30
CA LYS A 67 -8.27 -25.38 -55.57
C LYS A 67 -7.72 -25.57 -54.17
N ILE A 68 -8.60 -25.86 -53.22
CA ILE A 68 -8.22 -26.34 -51.88
C ILE A 68 -8.00 -27.84 -52.05
N ASP A 69 -6.74 -28.26 -52.05
CA ASP A 69 -6.32 -29.66 -52.11
C ASP A 69 -5.81 -30.13 -50.74
N GLN A 70 -5.74 -31.45 -50.56
CA GLN A 70 -5.25 -32.06 -49.31
C GLN A 70 -3.83 -31.60 -48.98
N GLU A 71 -3.01 -31.34 -50.00
CA GLU A 71 -1.64 -30.81 -49.84
C GLU A 71 -1.63 -29.39 -49.26
N TRP A 72 -2.53 -28.50 -49.70
CA TRP A 72 -2.67 -27.17 -49.11
C TRP A 72 -3.11 -27.25 -47.64
N ILE A 73 -4.07 -28.13 -47.31
CA ILE A 73 -4.54 -28.33 -45.93
C ILE A 73 -3.39 -28.83 -45.05
N SER A 74 -2.66 -29.86 -45.49
CA SER A 74 -1.51 -30.39 -44.73
C SER A 74 -0.40 -29.35 -44.54
N LYS A 75 -0.15 -28.50 -45.54
CA LYS A 75 0.82 -27.39 -45.42
C LYS A 75 0.36 -26.30 -44.46
N ALA A 76 -0.94 -25.97 -44.45
CA ALA A 76 -1.52 -25.03 -43.49
C ALA A 76 -1.43 -25.59 -42.06
N GLU A 77 -1.74 -26.87 -41.87
CA GLU A 77 -1.60 -27.57 -40.60
C GLU A 77 -0.14 -27.57 -40.10
N GLU A 78 0.82 -27.85 -40.98
CA GLU A 78 2.25 -27.85 -40.64
C GLU A 78 2.70 -26.46 -40.17
N LEU A 79 2.33 -25.39 -40.89
CA LEU A 79 2.67 -24.02 -40.53
C LEU A 79 2.01 -23.56 -39.24
N ILE A 80 0.76 -23.93 -38.99
CA ILE A 80 0.10 -23.65 -37.71
C ILE A 80 0.79 -24.42 -36.58
N SER A 81 1.12 -25.70 -36.81
CA SER A 81 1.81 -26.53 -35.82
C SER A 81 3.19 -25.96 -35.49
N GLU A 82 3.92 -25.47 -36.48
CA GLU A 82 5.18 -24.75 -36.31
C GLU A 82 4.98 -23.43 -35.56
N SER A 83 4.00 -22.61 -35.95
CA SER A 83 3.70 -21.35 -35.26
C SER A 83 3.30 -21.59 -33.79
N VAL A 84 2.52 -22.62 -33.50
CA VAL A 84 2.14 -22.99 -32.13
C VAL A 84 3.35 -23.48 -31.35
N ARG A 85 4.24 -24.26 -31.97
CA ARG A 85 5.53 -24.66 -31.36
C ARG A 85 6.37 -23.44 -31.00
N ASN A 86 6.54 -22.52 -31.94
CA ASN A 86 7.34 -21.31 -31.76
C ASN A 86 6.74 -20.42 -30.67
N LEU A 87 5.42 -20.17 -30.69
CA LEU A 87 4.74 -19.42 -29.64
C LEU A 87 4.85 -20.07 -28.26
N LYS A 88 4.79 -21.40 -28.17
CA LYS A 88 5.00 -22.12 -26.91
C LYS A 88 6.45 -22.00 -26.44
N ALA A 89 7.42 -22.13 -27.36
CA ALA A 89 8.84 -21.96 -27.06
C ALA A 89 9.18 -20.54 -26.59
N ASP A 90 8.49 -19.52 -27.11
CA ASP A 90 8.64 -18.13 -26.69
C ASP A 90 7.93 -17.83 -25.35
N LEU A 91 6.79 -18.50 -25.08
CA LEU A 91 6.00 -18.31 -23.86
C LEU A 91 6.68 -18.91 -22.62
N GLU A 92 7.30 -20.09 -22.75
CA GLU A 92 7.95 -20.80 -21.64
C GLU A 92 9.01 -19.96 -20.90
N PRO A 93 9.99 -19.31 -21.55
CA PRO A 93 10.97 -18.48 -20.87
C PRO A 93 10.33 -17.24 -20.22
N GLN A 94 9.30 -16.64 -20.83
CA GLN A 94 8.58 -15.51 -20.23
C GLN A 94 7.86 -15.95 -18.94
N GLN A 95 7.28 -17.14 -18.93
CA GLN A 95 6.59 -17.68 -17.76
C GLN A 95 7.57 -18.02 -16.62
N ILE A 96 8.76 -18.54 -16.95
CA ILE A 96 9.85 -18.76 -15.99
C ILE A 96 10.32 -17.43 -15.40
N GLN A 97 10.54 -16.40 -16.23
CA GLN A 97 10.94 -15.07 -15.77
C GLN A 97 9.88 -14.43 -14.86
N LEU A 98 8.60 -14.59 -15.20
CA LEU A 98 7.50 -14.09 -14.38
C LEU A 98 7.51 -14.74 -12.99
N LEU A 99 7.63 -16.07 -12.91
CA LEU A 99 7.70 -16.79 -11.64
C LEU A 99 8.92 -16.36 -10.81
N ALA A 100 10.09 -16.23 -11.43
CA ALA A 100 11.30 -15.76 -10.76
C ALA A 100 11.14 -14.33 -10.23
N ALA A 101 10.50 -13.44 -10.99
CA ALA A 101 10.20 -12.07 -10.54
C ALA A 101 9.21 -12.05 -9.37
N GLU A 102 8.15 -12.89 -9.42
CA GLU A 102 7.20 -13.04 -8.31
C GLU A 102 7.90 -13.49 -7.02
N ASP A 103 8.77 -14.49 -7.10
CA ASP A 103 9.53 -14.99 -5.95
C ASP A 103 10.51 -13.94 -5.41
N CYS A 104 11.16 -13.16 -6.28
CA CYS A 104 12.01 -12.05 -5.89
C CYS A 104 11.24 -11.00 -5.07
N VAL A 105 10.04 -10.61 -5.52
CA VAL A 105 9.19 -9.65 -4.82
C VAL A 105 8.74 -10.20 -3.46
N LYS A 106 8.32 -11.46 -3.38
CA LYS A 106 7.92 -12.13 -2.13
C LYS A 106 9.08 -12.23 -1.14
N ASN A 107 10.29 -12.53 -1.63
CA ASN A 107 11.50 -12.57 -0.81
C ASN A 107 11.85 -11.18 -0.27
N ARG A 108 11.76 -10.13 -1.10
CA ARG A 108 11.99 -8.75 -0.66
C ARG A 108 10.98 -8.31 0.42
N ALA A 109 9.70 -8.64 0.26
CA ALA A 109 8.68 -8.38 1.28
C ALA A 109 9.00 -9.10 2.60
N THR A 110 9.54 -10.32 2.54
CA THR A 110 9.97 -11.08 3.71
C THR A 110 11.17 -10.46 4.41
N ASN A 111 12.15 -9.97 3.65
CA ASN A 111 13.30 -9.25 4.21
C ASN A 111 12.86 -7.96 4.94
N ILE A 112 11.93 -7.19 4.36
CA ILE A 112 11.35 -6.01 5.03
C ILE A 112 10.67 -6.42 6.33
N ARG A 113 9.91 -7.52 6.34
CA ARG A 113 9.22 -8.03 7.54
C ARG A 113 10.20 -8.40 8.66
N VAL A 114 11.31 -9.05 8.32
CA VAL A 114 12.38 -9.39 9.28
C VAL A 114 13.05 -8.13 9.82
N ALA A 115 13.35 -7.15 8.97
CA ALA A 115 13.89 -5.86 9.40
C ALA A 115 12.93 -5.12 10.33
N MET A 116 11.64 -5.09 9.99
CA MET A 116 10.59 -4.51 10.83
C MET A 116 10.45 -5.21 12.17
N ALA A 117 10.62 -6.53 12.25
CA ALA A 117 10.61 -7.24 13.53
C ALA A 117 11.74 -6.78 14.45
N LYS A 118 12.95 -6.56 13.91
CA LYS A 118 14.08 -5.98 14.66
C LYS A 118 13.76 -4.54 15.07
N HIS A 119 13.24 -3.73 14.14
CA HIS A 119 12.84 -2.36 14.42
C HIS A 119 11.78 -2.27 15.54
N HIS A 120 10.77 -3.13 15.52
CA HIS A 120 9.73 -3.19 16.55
C HIS A 120 10.29 -3.50 17.94
N ARG A 121 11.39 -4.24 18.06
CA ARG A 121 12.08 -4.46 19.34
C ARG A 121 12.72 -3.19 19.87
N ILE A 122 13.45 -2.47 19.01
CA ILE A 122 14.14 -1.23 19.39
C ILE A 122 13.13 -0.14 19.76
N ILE A 123 12.11 0.05 18.92
CA ILE A 123 11.10 1.09 19.15
C ILE A 123 10.12 0.72 20.26
N ALA A 124 10.07 -0.52 20.74
CA ALA A 124 9.16 -0.90 21.83
C ALA A 124 9.46 -0.08 23.09
N ASP A 125 10.74 0.02 23.47
CA ASP A 125 11.20 0.74 24.66
C ASP A 125 11.07 2.26 24.47
N ILE A 126 11.37 2.76 23.26
CA ILE A 126 11.17 4.18 22.92
C ILE A 126 9.68 4.52 22.99
N ARG A 127 8.81 3.68 22.42
CA ARG A 127 7.36 3.91 22.42
C ARG A 127 6.75 3.82 23.81
N THR A 128 7.22 2.94 24.68
CA THR A 128 6.76 2.90 26.09
C THR A 128 7.16 4.19 26.80
N LEU A 129 8.39 4.68 26.60
CA LEU A 129 8.85 5.96 27.13
C LEU A 129 8.04 7.15 26.57
N LEU A 130 7.80 7.21 25.27
CA LEU A 130 6.98 8.27 24.68
C LEU A 130 5.54 8.22 25.20
N LYS A 131 4.96 7.02 25.36
CA LYS A 131 3.60 6.87 25.94
C LYS A 131 3.54 7.27 27.40
N THR A 132 4.58 7.03 28.20
CA THR A 132 4.62 7.53 29.57
C THR A 132 4.73 9.05 29.56
N MET A 133 5.60 9.62 28.70
CA MET A 133 5.71 11.08 28.53
C MET A 133 4.39 11.75 28.09
N VAL A 134 3.61 11.13 27.20
CA VAL A 134 2.26 11.64 26.83
C VAL A 134 1.31 11.69 28.03
N LYS A 135 1.41 10.73 28.98
CA LYS A 135 0.56 10.70 30.18
C LYS A 135 0.96 11.73 31.24
N TYR A 136 2.16 12.31 31.12
CA TYR A 136 2.63 13.39 31.96
C TYR A 136 2.52 14.68 31.14
N GLU A 137 1.30 15.25 31.07
CA GLU A 137 0.95 16.44 30.25
C GLU A 137 1.88 17.66 30.47
N ASP A 138 2.64 17.71 31.56
CA ASP A 138 3.59 18.77 31.92
C ASP A 138 4.99 18.66 31.27
N ALA A 139 5.24 17.71 30.36
CA ALA A 139 6.55 17.57 29.70
C ALA A 139 6.84 18.65 28.62
N GLY A 140 5.87 19.51 28.27
CA GLY A 140 6.04 20.56 27.26
C GLY A 140 6.14 20.06 25.81
N LEU A 141 5.93 18.76 25.56
CA LEU A 141 6.04 18.13 24.24
C LEU A 141 4.69 18.16 23.50
N SER A 142 4.27 19.34 23.04
CA SER A 142 3.05 19.48 22.23
C SER A 142 3.18 18.70 20.91
N GLY A 143 2.21 17.83 20.60
CA GLY A 143 2.18 17.10 19.32
C GLY A 143 2.68 15.66 19.37
N LEU A 144 3.17 15.17 20.52
CA LEU A 144 3.65 13.80 20.67
C LEU A 144 2.55 12.75 20.40
N GLU A 145 1.30 13.04 20.75
CA GLU A 145 0.16 12.17 20.42
C GLU A 145 -0.09 12.07 18.90
N LYS A 146 0.03 13.19 18.18
CA LYS A 146 -0.06 13.23 16.72
C LYS A 146 1.09 12.45 16.07
N TYR A 147 2.30 12.57 16.60
CA TYR A 147 3.44 11.78 16.17
C TYR A 147 3.19 10.27 16.35
N LEU A 148 2.72 9.83 17.53
CA LEU A 148 2.43 8.42 17.78
C LEU A 148 1.37 7.86 16.83
N ALA A 149 0.36 8.65 16.48
CA ALA A 149 -0.65 8.28 15.48
C ALA A 149 -0.05 8.16 14.07
N ARG A 150 0.80 9.12 13.66
CA ARG A 150 1.54 9.07 12.37
C ARG A 150 2.46 7.87 12.29
N TYR A 151 3.26 7.64 13.34
CA TYR A 151 4.16 6.50 13.44
C TYR A 151 3.40 5.17 13.36
N LYS A 152 2.25 5.06 14.05
CA LYS A 152 1.38 3.88 13.96
C LYS A 152 0.91 3.65 12.53
N LYS A 153 0.41 4.70 11.85
CA LYS A 153 -0.03 4.61 10.45
C LYS A 153 1.10 4.12 9.54
N PHE A 154 2.30 4.68 9.70
CA PHE A 154 3.50 4.25 8.97
C PHE A 154 3.82 2.76 9.17
N THR A 155 3.87 2.29 10.42
CA THR A 155 4.13 0.87 10.71
C THR A 155 3.04 -0.07 10.19
N ASP A 156 1.78 0.39 10.24
CA ASP A 156 0.62 -0.38 9.76
C ASP A 156 0.67 -0.46 8.21
N THR A 157 1.04 0.61 7.49
CA THR A 157 1.25 0.58 6.03
C THR A 157 2.34 -0.41 5.63
N ILE A 158 3.51 -0.41 6.27
CA ILE A 158 4.59 -1.39 5.97
C ILE A 158 4.10 -2.82 6.22
N SER A 159 3.38 -3.03 7.32
CA SER A 159 2.87 -4.36 7.69
C SER A 159 1.82 -4.86 6.72
N ASN A 160 0.92 -3.99 6.26
CA ASN A 160 -0.12 -4.34 5.29
C ASN A 160 0.49 -4.63 3.91
N MET A 161 1.39 -3.78 3.43
CA MET A 161 2.13 -3.96 2.17
C MET A 161 2.87 -5.31 2.14
N THR A 162 3.66 -5.59 3.18
CA THR A 162 4.48 -6.82 3.24
C THR A 162 3.67 -8.10 3.47
N LYS A 163 2.48 -8.00 4.07
CA LYS A 163 1.53 -9.12 4.17
C LYS A 163 0.81 -9.35 2.84
N GLY A 164 0.34 -8.28 2.18
CA GLY A 164 -0.31 -8.36 0.88
C GLY A 164 0.59 -9.02 -0.16
N LEU A 165 1.85 -8.59 -0.25
CA LEU A 165 2.84 -9.19 -1.16
C LEU A 165 3.21 -10.63 -0.79
N GLY A 166 3.25 -10.97 0.51
CA GLY A 166 3.67 -12.29 0.96
C GLY A 166 2.58 -13.36 0.89
N MET A 167 1.30 -12.98 1.07
CA MET A 167 0.16 -13.91 1.13
C MET A 167 -0.57 -14.05 -0.22
N ALA A 168 -0.26 -13.21 -1.20
CA ALA A 168 -0.88 -13.29 -2.52
C ALA A 168 -0.49 -14.58 -3.26
N LYS A 169 -1.49 -15.34 -3.70
CA LYS A 169 -1.31 -16.55 -4.51
C LYS A 169 -0.70 -16.23 -5.87
N THR A 170 -1.14 -15.12 -6.49
CA THR A 170 -0.61 -14.56 -7.74
C THR A 170 -0.46 -13.05 -7.59
N LEU A 171 0.65 -12.49 -8.10
CA LEU A 171 0.91 -11.06 -8.03
C LEU A 171 0.28 -10.38 -9.25
N THR A 172 -0.95 -9.90 -9.08
CA THR A 172 -1.62 -9.12 -10.13
C THR A 172 -0.99 -7.73 -10.26
N ALA A 173 -1.09 -7.15 -11.46
CA ALA A 173 -0.54 -5.82 -11.77
C ALA A 173 -1.01 -4.74 -10.78
N ASN A 174 -2.27 -4.82 -10.31
CA ASN A 174 -2.82 -3.88 -9.33
C ASN A 174 -2.13 -3.98 -7.96
N ILE A 175 -1.84 -5.20 -7.48
CA ILE A 175 -1.15 -5.41 -6.21
C ILE A 175 0.27 -4.85 -6.28
N ILE A 176 0.97 -5.11 -7.39
CA ILE A 176 2.33 -4.60 -7.63
C ILE A 176 2.31 -3.07 -7.71
N ALA A 177 1.38 -2.48 -8.46
CA ALA A 177 1.25 -1.03 -8.60
C ALA A 177 0.96 -0.35 -7.25
N SER A 178 0.03 -0.90 -6.46
CA SER A 178 -0.26 -0.41 -5.11
C SER A 178 0.96 -0.50 -4.20
N ALA A 179 1.66 -1.63 -4.21
CA ALA A 179 2.85 -1.82 -3.38
C ALA A 179 4.02 -0.91 -3.78
N LEU A 180 4.18 -0.61 -5.07
CA LEU A 180 5.16 0.36 -5.56
C LEU A 180 4.85 1.77 -5.03
N GLU A 181 3.59 2.19 -5.07
CA GLU A 181 3.19 3.50 -4.57
C GLU A 181 3.31 3.60 -3.05
N GLU A 182 2.91 2.56 -2.33
CA GLU A 182 3.15 2.43 -0.89
C GLU A 182 4.65 2.47 -0.57
N THR A 183 5.51 1.82 -1.36
CA THR A 183 6.96 1.85 -1.15
C THR A 183 7.54 3.25 -1.35
N LYS A 184 7.11 3.99 -2.39
CA LYS A 184 7.55 5.37 -2.63
C LYS A 184 7.13 6.30 -1.50
N THR A 185 5.87 6.23 -1.09
CA THR A 185 5.34 7.05 0.01
C THR A 185 6.01 6.72 1.35
N LEU A 186 6.30 5.44 1.61
CA LEU A 186 7.05 5.04 2.79
C LEU A 186 8.47 5.58 2.76
N HIS A 187 9.14 5.55 1.60
CA HIS A 187 10.50 6.07 1.47
C HIS A 187 10.58 7.57 1.77
N SER A 188 9.64 8.38 1.25
CA SER A 188 9.64 9.83 1.51
C SER A 188 9.31 10.19 2.97
N VAL A 189 8.42 9.43 3.61
CA VAL A 189 7.96 9.72 4.98
C VAL A 189 8.91 9.16 6.05
N THR A 190 9.79 8.21 5.70
CA THR A 190 10.70 7.54 6.64
C THR A 190 11.59 8.54 7.38
N ASP A 191 12.25 9.44 6.65
CA ASP A 191 13.20 10.40 7.23
C ASP A 191 12.48 11.43 8.11
N ASP A 192 11.30 11.89 7.69
CA ASP A 192 10.47 12.83 8.44
C ASP A 192 10.02 12.25 9.79
N ILE A 193 9.64 10.96 9.83
CA ILE A 193 9.20 10.30 11.06
C ILE A 193 10.34 10.23 12.08
N TYR A 194 11.51 9.76 11.66
CA TYR A 194 12.64 9.64 12.58
C TYR A 194 13.25 11.02 12.91
N GLY A 195 13.18 11.99 11.99
CA GLY A 195 13.54 13.38 12.25
C GLY A 195 12.61 14.03 13.28
N GLU A 196 11.30 13.79 13.22
CA GLU A 196 10.35 14.23 14.23
C GLU A 196 10.59 13.55 15.59
N LEU A 197 10.96 12.27 15.60
CA LEU A 197 11.36 11.56 16.82
C LEU A 197 12.56 12.22 17.51
N LEU A 198 13.58 12.61 16.74
CA LEU A 198 14.79 13.26 17.23
C LEU A 198 14.51 14.64 17.85
N LYS A 199 13.52 15.38 17.34
CA LYS A 199 13.09 16.68 17.92
C LYS A 199 12.57 16.54 19.36
N PHE A 200 12.03 15.39 19.74
CA PHE A 200 11.64 15.12 21.13
C PHE A 200 12.85 14.77 22.04
N SER A 201 13.99 14.40 21.46
CA SER A 201 15.22 14.09 22.21
C SER A 201 16.13 15.31 22.42
N VAL A 202 16.10 16.28 21.50
CA VAL A 202 16.90 17.52 21.55
C VAL A 202 15.99 18.65 22.03
N GLY A 203 15.83 18.76 23.35
CA GLY A 203 14.96 19.77 23.95
C GLY A 203 15.53 21.19 23.80
N ASP A 204 15.10 21.91 22.77
CA ASP A 204 15.30 23.37 22.62
C ASP A 204 14.04 24.17 23.02
N SER A 205 13.07 23.54 23.70
CA SER A 205 11.89 24.25 24.20
C SER A 205 12.10 24.71 25.64
N PRO A 206 11.99 26.02 25.93
CA PRO A 206 12.24 26.57 27.26
C PRO A 206 11.11 26.12 28.20
N ILE A 207 11.44 25.19 29.09
CA ILE A 207 10.55 24.77 30.17
C ILE A 207 10.34 25.98 31.08
N LYS A 208 9.18 26.63 30.97
CA LYS A 208 8.79 27.73 31.87
C LYS A 208 8.72 27.19 33.29
N ARG A 209 9.70 27.63 34.09
CA ARG A 209 9.74 27.47 35.55
C ARG A 209 8.40 27.91 36.16
N PRO A 210 7.75 27.11 37.02
CA PRO A 210 6.81 27.68 37.99
C PRO A 210 7.63 28.54 38.96
N GLN A 211 7.35 29.84 39.01
CA GLN A 211 7.96 30.70 40.02
C GLN A 211 7.57 30.19 41.41
N LEU A 212 8.56 30.08 42.30
CA LEU A 212 8.34 29.75 43.70
C LEU A 212 7.47 30.85 44.32
N ILE A 213 6.20 30.54 44.53
CA ILE A 213 5.30 31.39 45.30
C ILE A 213 5.75 31.32 46.76
N ARG A 214 6.22 32.47 47.26
CA ARG A 214 6.51 32.76 48.66
C ARG A 214 5.32 32.29 49.50
N GLN A 215 5.52 31.33 50.42
CA GLN A 215 4.52 31.01 51.44
C GLN A 215 4.37 32.24 52.33
N SER A 216 3.39 33.09 52.02
CA SER A 216 2.84 34.02 53.00
C SER A 216 2.06 33.20 54.02
N ILE A 217 2.36 33.47 55.29
CA ILE A 217 1.71 32.97 56.50
C ILE A 217 0.20 32.85 56.28
N ALA A 218 -0.28 31.63 56.05
CA ALA A 218 -1.68 31.28 56.08
C ALA A 218 -1.79 29.92 56.77
N VAL A 219 -2.21 30.02 58.03
CA VAL A 219 -2.81 29.04 58.93
C VAL A 219 -3.09 27.67 58.29
N CYS A 220 -2.52 26.64 58.90
CA CYS A 220 -2.85 25.24 58.67
C CYS A 220 -4.36 24.98 58.89
N GLU A 221 -5.14 24.83 57.83
CA GLU A 221 -6.43 24.15 57.90
C GLU A 221 -6.33 22.76 57.26
N SER A 222 -6.50 21.74 58.10
CA SER A 222 -6.62 20.33 57.71
C SER A 222 -7.81 20.12 56.77
N PRO A 223 -7.70 19.34 55.68
CA PRO A 223 -8.81 19.13 54.76
C PRO A 223 -9.95 18.33 55.43
N LYS A 224 -11.08 18.99 55.67
CA LYS A 224 -12.35 18.32 56.03
C LYS A 224 -12.90 17.59 54.80
N LYS A 225 -13.36 16.37 55.05
CA LYS A 225 -13.85 15.38 54.10
C LYS A 225 -15.31 15.67 53.72
N GLU A 226 -15.57 16.11 52.49
CA GLU A 226 -16.94 16.18 51.95
C GLU A 226 -17.29 14.89 51.17
N PRO A 227 -18.56 14.44 51.20
CA PRO A 227 -18.98 13.21 50.52
C PRO A 227 -19.39 13.52 49.07
N LYS A 228 -18.64 12.98 48.09
CA LYS A 228 -19.07 12.97 46.69
C LYS A 228 -19.53 11.58 46.27
N THR A 229 -20.74 11.56 45.73
CA THR A 229 -21.50 10.43 45.22
C THR A 229 -20.89 9.85 43.94
N LYS A 230 -21.10 8.55 43.77
CA LYS A 230 -20.51 7.60 42.82
C LYS A 230 -20.58 8.02 41.34
N LYS A 231 -19.51 7.72 40.58
CA LYS A 231 -19.57 7.05 39.25
C LYS A 231 -18.21 6.44 38.85
N SER A 232 -18.13 5.12 39.01
CA SER A 232 -17.58 4.09 38.11
C SER A 232 -16.25 4.29 37.35
N ARG A 233 -15.36 3.33 37.60
CA ARG A 233 -14.47 2.58 36.70
C ARG A 233 -13.02 3.07 36.51
N LEU A 234 -12.13 2.11 36.80
CA LEU A 234 -10.66 2.07 36.68
C LEU A 234 -9.93 2.67 37.88
N GLY A 235 -9.41 1.77 38.73
CA GLY A 235 -8.56 2.07 39.87
C GLY A 235 -7.22 2.66 39.44
N VAL A 236 -7.24 3.93 39.03
CA VAL A 236 -6.06 4.78 39.07
C VAL A 236 -5.96 5.24 40.51
N GLN A 237 -5.07 4.62 41.28
CA GLN A 237 -4.58 5.25 42.50
C GLN A 237 -4.01 6.60 42.10
N GLU A 238 -4.73 7.66 42.45
CA GLU A 238 -4.28 9.04 42.38
C GLU A 238 -2.99 9.12 43.21
N ARG A 239 -1.84 9.04 42.52
CA ARG A 239 -0.55 8.96 43.21
C ARG A 239 -0.32 10.30 43.91
N ASN A 240 0.02 10.24 45.19
CA ASN A 240 0.27 11.41 46.02
C ASN A 240 1.31 12.32 45.35
N ALA A 241 0.89 13.50 44.91
CA ALA A 241 1.74 14.47 44.21
C ALA A 241 2.98 14.87 45.04
N TYR A 242 2.85 14.90 46.37
CA TYR A 242 3.95 15.14 47.30
C TYR A 242 5.00 14.01 47.24
N ALA A 243 4.56 12.74 47.23
CA ALA A 243 5.48 11.62 47.10
C ALA A 243 6.24 11.68 45.75
N MET A 244 5.55 12.08 44.68
CA MET A 244 6.14 12.22 43.35
C MET A 244 7.12 13.40 43.22
N SER A 245 6.93 14.50 43.97
CA SER A 245 7.88 15.61 43.99
C SER A 245 9.13 15.26 44.80
N VAL A 246 8.98 14.58 45.93
CA VAL A 246 10.10 14.05 46.72
C VAL A 246 10.93 13.06 45.90
N TRP A 247 10.28 12.11 45.23
CA TRP A 247 10.97 11.14 44.39
C TRP A 247 11.76 11.79 43.24
N ARG A 248 11.16 12.78 42.55
CA ARG A 248 11.86 13.54 41.49
C ARG A 248 13.08 14.28 42.03
N ARG A 249 12.95 14.93 43.19
CA ARG A 249 14.05 15.65 43.82
C ARG A 249 15.19 14.70 44.21
N VAL A 250 14.89 13.53 44.78
CA VAL A 250 15.89 12.50 45.09
C VAL A 250 16.60 12.03 43.81
N LYS A 251 15.84 11.77 42.74
CA LYS A 251 16.40 11.36 41.46
C LYS A 251 17.35 12.41 40.88
N PHE A 252 16.97 13.68 40.87
CA PHE A 252 17.83 14.76 40.35
C PHE A 252 19.11 14.94 41.16
N LYS A 253 19.05 14.79 42.49
CA LYS A 253 20.27 14.77 43.33
C LYS A 253 21.23 13.66 42.91
N LEU A 254 20.72 12.44 42.70
CA LEU A 254 21.55 11.29 42.30
C LEU A 254 22.10 11.38 40.87
N GLU A 255 21.36 12.01 39.96
CA GLU A 255 21.79 12.18 38.57
C GLU A 255 22.76 13.36 38.37
N GLY A 256 22.92 14.22 39.39
CA GLY A 256 23.71 15.45 39.34
C GLY A 256 22.99 16.62 38.68
N ARG A 257 21.66 16.61 38.69
CA ARG A 257 20.77 17.60 38.06
C ARG A 257 20.02 18.46 39.10
N ASP A 258 20.59 18.57 40.30
CA ASP A 258 20.13 19.44 41.38
C ASP A 258 21.28 20.41 41.67
N PRO A 259 21.06 21.74 41.70
CA PRO A 259 19.77 22.46 41.65
C PRO A 259 19.20 22.71 40.24
N ASP A 260 19.99 22.58 39.17
CA ASP A 260 19.55 22.84 37.78
C ASP A 260 19.31 21.54 36.99
N PRO A 261 18.06 21.24 36.55
CA PRO A 261 17.74 20.05 35.76
C PRO A 261 18.49 19.95 34.42
N GLY A 262 18.91 21.08 33.86
CA GLY A 262 19.58 21.18 32.56
C GLY A 262 21.08 20.90 32.60
N VAL A 263 21.70 20.99 33.78
CA VAL A 263 23.14 20.84 33.96
C VAL A 263 23.42 19.56 34.74
N ARG A 264 24.31 18.71 34.22
CA ARG A 264 24.76 17.52 34.93
C ARG A 264 26.11 17.79 35.60
N SER A 265 26.07 18.11 36.88
CA SER A 265 27.25 18.34 37.72
C SER A 265 28.00 17.04 38.00
N THR A 266 29.33 17.10 37.96
CA THR A 266 30.20 16.01 38.43
C THR A 266 30.08 15.81 39.94
N GLU A 267 30.44 14.63 40.44
CA GLU A 267 30.43 14.32 41.87
C GLU A 267 31.21 15.36 42.69
N LYS A 268 32.39 15.77 42.19
CA LYS A 268 33.19 16.82 42.82
C LYS A 268 32.43 18.16 42.91
N GLN A 269 31.84 18.62 41.82
CA GLN A 269 31.07 19.86 41.80
C GLN A 269 29.85 19.81 42.71
N GLN A 270 29.18 18.67 42.81
CA GLN A 270 28.05 18.49 43.72
C GLN A 270 28.48 18.61 45.18
N VAL A 271 29.60 17.97 45.55
CA VAL A 271 30.17 18.05 46.90
C VAL A 271 30.62 19.48 47.21
N ASP A 272 31.36 20.11 46.31
CA ASP A 272 31.85 21.48 46.47
C ASP A 272 30.68 22.47 46.65
N TRP A 273 29.63 22.33 45.83
CA TRP A 273 28.41 23.15 45.94
C TRP A 273 27.67 22.91 47.26
N ALA A 274 27.49 21.66 47.68
CA ALA A 274 26.81 21.33 48.92
C ALA A 274 27.55 21.87 50.16
N ILE A 275 28.89 21.79 50.18
CA ILE A 275 29.71 22.37 51.24
C ILE A 275 29.58 23.90 51.22
N SER A 276 29.71 24.53 50.05
CA SER A 276 29.58 25.98 49.91
C SER A 276 28.22 26.50 50.41
N GLU A 277 27.14 25.80 50.09
CA GLU A 277 25.79 26.21 50.50
C GLU A 277 25.55 26.01 52.00
N ALA A 278 26.08 24.92 52.57
CA ALA A 278 25.97 24.61 54.00
C ALA A 278 26.84 25.50 54.90
N THR A 279 27.93 26.07 54.34
CA THR A 279 28.86 26.96 55.05
C THR A 279 28.60 28.44 54.78
N ASN A 280 27.60 28.77 53.96
CA ASN A 280 27.26 30.14 53.65
C ASN A 280 26.63 30.83 54.87
N LEU A 281 27.27 31.92 55.33
CA LEU A 281 26.81 32.73 56.47
C LEU A 281 25.39 33.29 56.26
N GLU A 282 25.02 33.63 55.03
CA GLU A 282 23.68 34.14 54.72
C GLU A 282 22.61 33.06 55.02
N ASN A 283 22.89 31.81 54.64
CA ASN A 283 21.99 30.68 54.91
C ASN A 283 21.93 30.35 56.40
N LEU A 284 23.09 30.33 57.07
CA LEU A 284 23.18 30.04 58.50
C LEU A 284 22.44 31.08 59.36
N SER A 285 22.49 32.36 58.97
CA SER A 285 21.80 33.45 59.69
C SER A 285 20.26 33.38 59.62
N LEU A 286 19.71 32.64 58.67
CA LEU A 286 18.26 32.49 58.46
C LEU A 286 17.67 31.26 59.17
N LEU A 287 18.52 30.42 59.78
CA LEU A 287 18.04 29.25 60.51
C LEU A 287 17.29 29.67 61.78
N TYR A 288 16.27 28.89 62.13
CA TYR A 288 15.54 29.09 63.39
C TYR A 288 16.50 28.98 64.58
N GLU A 289 16.38 29.87 65.57
CA GLU A 289 17.32 30.03 66.69
C GLU A 289 17.64 28.72 67.44
N GLY A 290 16.68 27.78 67.51
CA GLY A 290 16.87 26.46 68.12
C GLY A 290 17.83 25.53 67.38
N TRP A 291 18.29 25.88 66.17
CA TRP A 291 19.34 25.17 65.44
C TRP A 291 20.75 25.63 65.82
N THR A 292 20.89 26.73 66.58
CA THR A 292 22.16 27.26 67.12
C THR A 292 23.32 27.28 66.10
N PRO A 293 23.18 27.96 64.95
CA PRO A 293 24.17 27.93 63.86
C PRO A 293 25.53 28.56 64.18
N TRP A 294 25.66 29.21 65.35
CA TRP A 294 26.86 29.91 65.82
C TRP A 294 27.73 29.08 66.79
N VAL A 295 27.29 27.88 67.17
CA VAL A 295 28.01 26.96 68.07
C VAL A 295 28.80 25.96 67.24
#